data_AF-A0A2E7PKN3-F1
#
_entry.id   AF-A0A2E7PKN3-F1
#
_cell.length_a   1.000
_cell.length_b   1.000
_cell.length_c   1.000
_cell.angle_alpha   90.00
_cell.angle_beta   90.00
_cell.angle_gamma   90.00
#
_symmetry.space_group_name_H-M   'P 1'
#
loop_
_entity.id
_entity.type
_entity.pdbx_description
1 polymer ?
#
loop_
_entity_poly.entity_id
_entity_poly.type
_entity_poly.pdbx_seq_one_letter_code
_entity_poly.pdbx_strand_id
1 'polypeptide(L)'
;MRTTLYAAVAAIALGVIPTGTVAQTATWYISTYTDEMLVWDEASEEIIDRIQMNRIIPNRVQLNETKTRLYVGDGSGEHIQVVDIAARRVIDEHVLS
;
A
#
# COMPACT_ATOMS: atom_id res chain seq x y z
N MET A 1 56.21 -15.42 51.16
CA MET A 1 55.65 -14.29 50.40
C MET A 1 54.83 -14.85 49.24
N ARG A 2 53.49 -14.79 49.31
CA ARG A 2 52.59 -15.19 48.22
C ARG A 2 51.77 -13.96 47.85
N THR A 3 52.10 -13.33 46.74
CA THR A 3 51.39 -12.16 46.21
C THR A 3 50.34 -12.66 45.23
N THR A 4 49.07 -12.58 45.61
CA THR A 4 47.93 -12.96 44.76
C THR A 4 47.62 -11.78 43.83
N LEU A 5 47.75 -11.98 42.51
CA LEU A 5 47.31 -11.02 41.50
C LEU A 5 45.82 -11.22 41.23
N TYR A 6 45.01 -10.17 41.45
CA TYR A 6 43.62 -10.13 41.03
C TYR A 6 43.55 -9.76 39.55
N ALA A 7 43.12 -10.70 38.71
CA ALA A 7 42.82 -10.45 37.31
C ALA A 7 41.48 -9.69 37.21
N ALA A 8 41.53 -8.45 36.72
CA ALA A 8 40.34 -7.68 36.41
C ALA A 8 39.71 -8.21 35.11
N VAL A 9 38.50 -8.74 35.19
CA VAL A 9 37.69 -9.13 34.03
C VAL A 9 36.86 -7.92 33.62
N ALA A 10 37.21 -7.31 32.49
CA ALA A 10 36.39 -6.28 31.86
C ALA A 10 35.32 -6.96 30.99
N ALA A 11 34.05 -6.85 31.40
CA ALA A 11 32.92 -7.29 30.60
C ALA A 11 32.60 -6.22 29.54
N ILE A 12 32.79 -6.57 28.26
CA ILE A 12 32.35 -5.75 27.13
C ILE A 12 30.86 -5.99 26.93
N ALA A 13 30.02 -5.02 27.27
CA ALA A 13 28.62 -5.02 26.90
C ALA A 13 28.52 -4.68 25.40
N LEU A 14 28.28 -5.70 24.57
CA LEU A 14 27.87 -5.52 23.18
C LEU A 14 26.46 -4.93 23.16
N GLY A 15 26.36 -3.61 22.97
CA GLY A 15 25.09 -2.94 22.75
C GLY A 15 24.45 -3.45 21.47
N VAL A 16 23.30 -4.13 21.60
CA VAL A 16 22.43 -4.46 20.46
C VAL A 16 21.89 -3.14 19.92
N ILE A 17 22.33 -2.76 18.72
CA ILE A 17 21.74 -1.64 17.99
C ILE A 17 20.39 -2.14 17.48
N PRO A 18 19.24 -1.56 17.91
CA PRO A 18 17.98 -1.90 17.29
C PRO A 18 18.05 -1.50 15.82
N THR A 19 18.08 -2.48 14.91
CA THR A 19 17.88 -2.23 13.49
C THR A 19 16.49 -1.62 13.35
N GLY A 20 16.42 -0.34 13.00
CA GLY A 20 15.16 0.39 12.87
C GLY A 20 14.17 -0.37 11.99
N THR A 21 12.90 -0.34 12.37
CA THR A 21 11.80 -0.84 11.54
C THR A 21 11.81 -0.09 10.21
N VAL A 22 12.01 -0.81 9.10
CA VAL A 22 11.80 -0.23 7.75
C VAL A 22 10.34 0.19 7.67
N ALA A 23 10.08 1.46 7.37
CA ALA A 23 8.73 1.94 7.12
C ALA A 23 8.17 1.17 5.91
N GLN A 24 7.01 0.52 6.08
CA GLN A 24 6.32 -0.07 4.96
C GLN A 24 5.77 1.05 4.07
N THR A 25 6.02 0.98 2.77
CA THR A 25 5.43 1.87 1.76
C THR A 25 4.17 1.23 1.19
N ALA A 26 3.20 2.06 0.77
CA ALA A 26 1.98 1.61 0.12
C ALA A 26 1.82 2.18 -1.30
N THR A 27 1.00 1.49 -2.10
CA THR A 27 0.44 2.03 -3.34
C THR A 27 -0.97 2.51 -3.08
N TRP A 28 -1.25 3.74 -3.45
CA TRP A 28 -2.54 4.40 -3.23
C TRP A 28 -3.33 4.43 -4.53
N TYR A 29 -4.64 4.20 -4.42
CA TYR A 29 -5.58 4.28 -5.55
C TYR A 29 -6.55 5.41 -5.28
N ILE A 30 -6.45 6.48 -6.07
CA ILE A 30 -7.15 7.74 -5.80
C ILE A 30 -8.17 7.98 -6.90
N SER A 31 -9.44 8.05 -6.48
CA SER A 31 -10.55 8.46 -7.33
C SER A 31 -10.41 9.91 -7.81
N THR A 32 -10.86 10.16 -9.04
CA THR A 32 -10.92 11.52 -9.61
C THR A 32 -12.37 11.89 -9.97
N TYR A 33 -12.59 13.11 -10.42
CA TYR A 33 -13.86 13.54 -11.02
C TYR A 33 -13.93 13.28 -12.54
N THR A 34 -12.99 12.51 -13.09
CA THR A 34 -12.99 12.07 -14.49
C THR A 34 -13.31 10.57 -14.56
N ASP A 35 -13.00 9.92 -15.68
CA ASP A 35 -13.04 8.48 -15.90
C ASP A 35 -11.71 7.78 -15.55
N GLU A 36 -10.86 8.38 -14.71
CA GLU A 36 -9.58 7.80 -14.30
C GLU A 36 -9.49 7.60 -12.78
N MET A 37 -8.75 6.58 -12.36
CA MET A 37 -8.17 6.49 -11.02
C MET A 37 -6.64 6.63 -11.09
N LEU A 38 -6.06 7.39 -10.17
CA LEU A 38 -4.60 7.54 -10.09
C LEU A 38 -4.00 6.40 -9.27
N VAL A 39 -2.85 5.90 -9.71
CA VAL A 39 -2.00 5.00 -8.93
C VAL A 39 -0.81 5.80 -8.45
N TRP A 40 -0.70 5.99 -7.15
CA TRP A 40 0.33 6.82 -6.52
C TRP A 40 1.23 5.96 -5.64
N ASP A 41 2.53 6.14 -5.77
CA ASP A 41 3.52 5.45 -4.94
C ASP A 41 3.92 6.32 -3.76
N GLU A 42 3.80 5.76 -2.55
CA GLU A 42 4.10 6.50 -1.31
C GLU A 42 5.59 6.72 -1.10
N ALA A 43 6.44 5.83 -1.60
CA ALA A 43 7.89 5.98 -1.44
C ALA A 43 8.47 7.11 -2.31
N SER A 44 8.04 7.20 -3.57
CA SER A 44 8.50 8.25 -4.49
C SER A 44 7.68 9.54 -4.41
N GLU A 45 6.47 9.48 -3.84
CA GLU A 45 5.47 10.55 -3.85
C GLU A 45 4.97 10.91 -5.26
N GLU A 46 5.04 9.99 -6.22
CA GLU A 46 4.68 10.23 -7.62
C GLU A 46 3.45 9.43 -8.08
N ILE A 47 2.74 9.97 -9.08
CA ILE A 47 1.74 9.21 -9.83
C ILE A 47 2.49 8.28 -10.80
N ILE A 48 2.46 6.98 -10.51
CA ILE A 48 3.17 5.97 -11.29
C ILE A 48 2.29 5.30 -12.36
N ASP A 49 0.97 5.52 -12.31
CA ASP A 49 0.03 5.02 -13.33
C ASP A 49 -1.35 5.69 -13.27
N ARG A 50 -2.17 5.39 -14.27
CA ARG A 50 -3.59 5.77 -14.35
C ARG A 50 -4.41 4.59 -14.84
N ILE A 51 -5.46 4.28 -14.08
CA ILE A 51 -6.43 3.24 -14.44
C ILE A 51 -7.60 3.91 -15.13
N GLN A 52 -7.79 3.58 -16.40
CA GLN A 52 -8.98 3.98 -17.15
C GLN A 52 -10.19 3.20 -16.63
N MET A 53 -11.20 3.92 -16.18
CA MET A 53 -12.51 3.41 -15.78
C MET A 53 -13.48 3.46 -16.98
N ASN A 54 -14.54 2.66 -16.92
CA ASN A 54 -15.64 2.68 -17.91
C ASN A 54 -16.66 3.80 -17.65
N ARG A 55 -16.70 4.32 -16.42
CA ARG A 55 -17.65 5.34 -15.94
C ARG A 55 -16.90 6.51 -15.31
N ILE A 56 -17.53 7.68 -15.35
CA ILE A 56 -17.00 8.89 -14.73
C ILE A 56 -17.24 8.92 -13.22
N ILE A 57 -16.41 9.69 -12.53
CA ILE A 57 -16.48 9.95 -11.09
C ILE A 57 -16.43 8.62 -10.31
N PRO A 58 -15.35 7.83 -10.47
CA PRO A 58 -15.16 6.62 -9.67
C PRO A 58 -15.23 6.99 -8.18
N ASN A 59 -16.02 6.29 -7.40
CA ASN A 59 -16.22 6.56 -5.98
C ASN A 59 -16.44 5.26 -5.20
N ARG A 60 -16.70 5.36 -3.89
CA ARG A 60 -17.03 4.21 -3.02
C ARG A 60 -16.07 3.02 -3.23
N VAL A 61 -14.76 3.31 -3.25
CA VAL A 61 -13.72 2.31 -3.52
C VAL A 61 -13.56 1.37 -2.33
N GLN A 62 -13.57 0.07 -2.59
CA GLN A 62 -13.34 -0.97 -1.58
C GLN A 62 -12.28 -1.96 -2.04
N LEU A 63 -11.28 -2.21 -1.18
CA LEU A 63 -10.24 -3.21 -1.40
C LEU A 63 -10.68 -4.56 -0.85
N ASN A 64 -10.49 -5.63 -1.61
CA ASN A 64 -10.78 -6.98 -1.13
C ASN A 64 -9.72 -7.46 -0.10
N GLU A 65 -10.06 -8.47 0.70
CA GLU A 65 -9.18 -8.96 1.78
C GLU A 65 -7.80 -9.43 1.29
N THR A 66 -7.75 -10.05 0.11
CA THR A 66 -6.50 -10.53 -0.50
C THR A 66 -5.70 -9.43 -1.20
N LYS A 67 -6.20 -8.19 -1.23
CA LYS A 67 -5.59 -7.02 -1.88
C LYS A 67 -5.28 -7.19 -3.37
N THR A 68 -6.10 -7.97 -4.06
CA THR A 68 -5.96 -8.24 -5.50
C THR A 68 -6.98 -7.48 -6.35
N ARG A 69 -8.06 -6.99 -5.76
CA ARG A 69 -9.16 -6.32 -6.48
C ARG A 69 -9.67 -5.09 -5.76
N LEU A 70 -10.03 -4.06 -6.53
CA LEU A 70 -10.86 -2.95 -6.06
C LEU A 70 -12.27 -3.09 -6.63
N TYR A 71 -13.28 -2.81 -5.80
CA TYR A 71 -14.65 -2.61 -6.20
C TYR A 71 -14.93 -1.11 -6.17
N VAL A 72 -15.32 -0.56 -7.32
CA VAL A 72 -15.38 0.89 -7.53
C VAL A 72 -16.77 1.24 -8.02
N GLY A 73 -17.49 2.05 -7.25
CA GLY A 73 -18.74 2.65 -7.69
C GLY A 73 -18.50 3.81 -8.66
N ASP A 74 -19.57 4.35 -9.22
CA ASP A 74 -19.53 5.53 -10.07
C ASP A 74 -20.43 6.66 -9.55
N GLY A 75 -20.38 7.80 -10.25
CA GLY A 75 -21.17 8.99 -9.92
C GLY A 75 -22.68 8.78 -10.04
N SER A 76 -23.14 7.83 -10.87
CA SER A 76 -24.58 7.54 -11.02
C SER A 76 -25.14 6.78 -9.82
N GLY A 77 -24.33 5.95 -9.16
CA GLY A 77 -24.82 5.06 -8.11
C GLY A 77 -25.36 3.74 -8.64
N GLU A 78 -25.31 3.51 -9.96
CA GLU A 78 -25.93 2.36 -10.61
C GLU A 78 -24.91 1.28 -11.02
N HIS A 79 -23.61 1.61 -11.06
CA HIS A 79 -22.56 0.72 -11.52
C HIS A 79 -21.54 0.40 -10.43
N ILE A 80 -21.09 -0.85 -10.39
CA ILE A 80 -19.91 -1.31 -9.66
C ILE A 80 -18.93 -1.92 -10.67
N GLN A 81 -17.73 -1.37 -10.74
CA GLN A 81 -16.64 -1.86 -11.59
C GLN A 81 -15.63 -2.63 -10.73
N VAL A 82 -15.11 -3.73 -11.27
CA VAL A 82 -14.06 -4.54 -10.63
C VAL A 82 -12.75 -4.26 -11.31
N VAL A 83 -11.77 -3.76 -10.56
CA VAL A 83 -10.42 -3.46 -11.04
C VAL A 83 -9.47 -4.52 -10.52
N ASP A 84 -8.68 -5.11 -11.43
CA ASP A 84 -7.56 -5.97 -11.06
C ASP A 84 -6.33 -5.11 -10.72
N ILE A 85 -5.76 -5.30 -9.54
CA ILE A 85 -4.67 -4.48 -9.02
C ILE A 85 -3.35 -4.74 -9.75
N ALA A 86 -3.07 -5.99 -10.10
CA ALA A 86 -1.82 -6.35 -10.75
C ALA A 86 -1.80 -5.88 -12.21
N ALA A 87 -2.92 -6.01 -12.90
CA ALA A 87 -3.09 -5.57 -14.29
C ALA A 87 -3.46 -4.09 -14.42
N ARG A 88 -3.84 -3.42 -13.33
CA ARG A 88 -4.24 -2.01 -13.27
C ARG A 88 -5.30 -1.64 -14.30
N ARG A 89 -6.33 -2.47 -14.40
CA ARG A 89 -7.43 -2.27 -15.37
C ARG A 89 -8.75 -2.82 -14.84
N VAL A 90 -9.84 -2.27 -15.34
CA VAL A 90 -11.18 -2.84 -15.16
C VAL A 90 -11.24 -4.22 -15.83
N ILE A 91 -11.77 -5.21 -15.11
CA ILE A 91 -11.93 -6.58 -15.56
C ILE A 91 -13.40 -7.03 -15.57
N ASP A 92 -14.28 -6.32 -14.88
CA ASP A 92 -15.72 -6.61 -14.84
C ASP A 92 -16.53 -5.36 -14.47
N GLU A 93 -17.83 -5.37 -14.78
CA GLU A 93 -18.80 -4.32 -14.41
C GLU A 93 -20.18 -4.94 -14.14
N HIS A 94 -20.83 -4.49 -13.07
CA HIS A 94 -22.19 -4.88 -12.71
C HIS A 94 -23.09 -3.65 -12.56
N VAL A 95 -24.31 -3.78 -13.08
CA VAL A 95 -25.39 -2.80 -12.90
C VAL A 95 -26.25 -3.24 -11.72
N LEU A 96 -26.70 -2.29 -10.90
CA LEU A 96 -27.45 -2.54 -9.67
C LEU A 96 -28.98 -2.55 -9.85
N SER A 97 -29.46 -2.48 -11.10
CA SER A 97 -30.89 -2.48 -11.48
C SER A 97 -31.30 -3.68 -12.33
#